data_AF-A0A8J7WU77-F1
#
_entry.id   AF-A0A8J7WU77-F1
#
_cell.length_a   1.000
_cell.length_b   1.000
_cell.length_c   1.000
_cell.angle_alpha   90.00
_cell.angle_beta   90.00
_cell.angle_gamma   90.00
#
_symmetry.space_group_name_H-M   'P 1'
#
loop_
_entity.id
_entity.type
_entity.pdbx_description
1 polymer ?
#
loop_
_entity_poly.entity_id
_entity_poly.type
_entity_poly.pdbx_seq_one_letter_code
_entity_poly.pdbx_strand_id
1 'polypeptide(L)'
;MPTVAPHAVLALPTGRLIVADPSALFGDAKPVDLALPPGRYPVVASASGLELRLTDADSDESAGADAGSERGQPVAPGFDTPSGYVCLLDESALEEFTELGDEPVDEYELLAEKLSGQPGRAVSFGGLIVFPVAGNVRALRAGYDRTGRCTRVTAEF
;
A
#
# COMPACT_ATOMS: atom_id res chain seq x y z
N MET A 1 10.24 21.56 2.42
CA MET A 1 9.02 20.85 2.84
C MET A 1 9.36 20.03 4.06
N PRO A 2 8.50 19.95 5.10
CA PRO A 2 8.77 19.09 6.24
C PRO A 2 8.84 17.63 5.76
N THR A 3 9.95 16.96 6.04
CA THR A 3 10.15 15.53 5.77
C THR A 3 9.20 14.76 6.69
N VAL A 4 8.08 14.27 6.15
CA VAL A 4 7.19 13.38 6.88
C VAL A 4 7.93 12.07 7.06
N ALA A 5 8.17 11.68 8.32
CA ALA A 5 8.81 10.41 8.63
C ALA A 5 7.92 9.25 8.10
N PRO A 6 8.53 8.18 7.54
CA PRO A 6 7.76 7.03 7.07
C PRO A 6 6.99 6.41 8.23
N HIS A 7 5.73 6.03 7.98
CA HIS A 7 4.91 5.34 8.98
C HIS A 7 5.27 3.86 9.09
N ALA A 8 5.67 3.25 7.97
CA ALA A 8 6.08 1.85 7.92
C ALA A 8 6.98 1.59 6.70
N VAL A 9 7.55 0.39 6.62
CA VAL A 9 8.29 -0.09 5.45
C VAL A 9 7.60 -1.37 4.95
N LEU A 10 7.14 -1.35 3.70
CA LEU A 10 6.55 -2.52 3.03
C LEU A 10 7.64 -3.30 2.31
N ALA A 11 7.74 -4.59 2.55
CA ALA A 11 8.57 -5.47 1.74
C ALA A 11 7.73 -6.01 0.58
N LEU A 12 8.25 -5.88 -0.65
CA LEU A 12 7.68 -6.47 -1.86
C LEU A 12 8.68 -7.47 -2.46
N PRO A 13 8.85 -8.68 -1.91
CA PRO A 13 9.81 -9.65 -2.42
C PRO A 13 9.47 -10.19 -3.81
N THR A 14 8.18 -10.29 -4.17
CA THR A 14 7.76 -10.67 -5.54
C THR A 14 7.69 -9.45 -6.46
N GLY A 15 7.58 -8.25 -5.88
CA GLY A 15 7.37 -7.01 -6.62
C GLY A 15 5.90 -6.80 -7.01
N ARG A 16 4.98 -7.65 -6.56
CA ARG A 16 3.55 -7.48 -6.85
C ARG A 16 2.88 -6.80 -5.67
N LEU A 17 2.64 -5.50 -5.80
CA LEU A 17 1.89 -4.72 -4.81
C LEU A 17 0.40 -4.96 -5.00
N ILE A 18 -0.22 -5.44 -3.92
CA ILE A 18 -1.65 -5.64 -3.81
C ILE A 18 -2.22 -4.53 -2.93
N VAL A 19 -3.29 -3.89 -3.40
CA VAL A 19 -4.00 -2.81 -2.71
C VAL A 19 -5.49 -3.14 -2.66
N ALA A 20 -6.06 -3.22 -1.45
CA ALA A 20 -7.44 -3.62 -1.24
C ALA A 20 -8.02 -3.08 0.06
N ASP A 21 -9.31 -3.31 0.30
CA ASP A 21 -9.89 -3.27 1.64
C ASP A 21 -9.53 -4.57 2.38
N PRO A 22 -9.15 -4.54 3.67
CA PRO A 22 -8.81 -5.76 4.41
C PRO A 22 -9.91 -6.83 4.38
N SER A 23 -11.19 -6.45 4.45
CA SER A 23 -12.31 -7.41 4.38
C SER A 23 -12.46 -8.01 2.98
N ALA A 24 -11.95 -7.33 1.95
CA ALA A 24 -11.98 -7.79 0.57
C ALA A 24 -10.88 -8.82 0.27
N LEU A 25 -9.78 -8.87 1.02
CA LEU A 25 -8.74 -9.90 0.86
C LEU A 25 -9.27 -11.33 1.15
N PHE A 26 -10.29 -11.42 1.99
CA PHE A 26 -10.93 -12.68 2.39
C PHE A 26 -12.22 -12.98 1.62
N GLY A 27 -12.62 -12.08 0.72
CA GLY A 27 -13.79 -12.24 -0.14
C GLY A 27 -13.41 -12.41 -1.61
N ASP A 28 -14.39 -12.69 -2.47
CA ASP A 28 -14.22 -12.77 -3.93
C ASP A 28 -13.93 -11.41 -4.61
N ALA A 29 -13.54 -10.39 -3.85
CA ALA A 29 -13.27 -9.06 -4.37
C ALA A 29 -11.87 -9.06 -5.02
N LYS A 30 -11.78 -8.58 -6.26
CA LYS A 30 -10.51 -8.49 -6.98
C LYS A 30 -9.67 -7.35 -6.39
N PRO A 31 -8.53 -7.62 -5.73
CA PRO A 31 -7.67 -6.56 -5.29
C PRO A 31 -7.03 -5.86 -6.49
N VAL A 32 -6.56 -4.63 -6.28
CA VAL A 32 -5.74 -3.96 -7.30
C VAL A 32 -4.32 -4.49 -7.19
N ASP A 33 -3.79 -4.94 -8.32
CA ASP A 33 -2.46 -5.54 -8.43
C ASP A 33 -1.58 -4.70 -9.34
N LEU A 34 -0.40 -4.34 -8.84
CA LEU A 34 0.58 -3.50 -9.52
C LEU A 34 1.95 -4.17 -9.47
N ALA A 35 2.54 -4.36 -10.65
CA ALA A 35 3.93 -4.79 -10.75
C ALA A 35 4.89 -3.62 -10.48
N LEU A 36 5.79 -3.83 -9.53
CA LEU A 36 6.86 -2.95 -9.10
C LEU A 36 8.16 -3.75 -9.04
N PRO A 37 9.34 -3.10 -9.05
CA PRO A 37 10.57 -3.81 -8.75
C PRO A 37 10.49 -4.46 -7.36
N PRO A 38 11.06 -5.66 -7.15
CA PRO A 38 11.20 -6.20 -5.81
C PRO A 38 12.02 -5.28 -4.91
N GLY A 39 11.64 -5.13 -3.64
CA GLY A 39 12.36 -4.22 -2.75
C GLY A 39 11.67 -3.94 -1.42
N ARG A 40 12.21 -2.96 -0.69
CA ARG A 40 11.65 -2.46 0.57
C ARG A 40 11.29 -1.00 0.39
N TYR A 41 10.04 -0.66 0.66
CA TYR A 41 9.49 0.64 0.29
C TYR A 41 8.92 1.37 1.49
N PRO A 42 9.40 2.58 1.81
CA PRO A 42 8.79 3.40 2.83
C PRO A 42 7.38 3.80 2.43
N VAL A 43 6.45 3.65 3.37
CA VAL A 43 5.05 4.05 3.23
C VAL A 43 4.81 5.29 4.09
N VAL A 44 4.25 6.32 3.47
CA VAL A 44 3.84 7.56 4.13
C VAL A 44 2.33 7.68 4.01
N ALA A 45 1.64 7.91 5.13
CA ALA A 45 0.22 8.28 5.08
C ALA A 45 0.07 9.79 5.27
N SER A 46 -0.92 10.33 4.60
CA SER A 46 -1.33 11.72 4.71
C SER A 46 -2.85 11.81 4.74
N ALA A 47 -3.39 12.97 5.12
CA ALA A 47 -4.83 13.21 5.06
C ALA A 47 -5.42 13.11 3.64
N SER A 48 -4.59 13.23 2.60
CA SER A 48 -4.99 13.17 1.19
C SER A 48 -4.86 11.79 0.55
N GLY A 49 -4.24 10.83 1.23
CA GLY A 49 -3.92 9.55 0.61
C GLY A 49 -2.76 8.81 1.26
N LEU A 50 -2.57 7.57 0.83
CA LEU A 50 -1.36 6.80 1.08
C LEU A 50 -0.37 6.97 -0.05
N GLU A 51 0.89 7.13 0.30
CA GLU A 51 1.99 7.23 -0.63
C GLU A 51 3.01 6.14 -0.34
N LEU A 52 3.17 5.19 -1.27
CA LEU A 52 4.31 4.29 -1.31
C LEU A 52 5.41 4.97 -2.10
N ARG A 53 6.53 5.31 -1.45
CA ARG A 53 7.68 5.92 -2.15
C ARG A 53 8.66 4.84 -2.57
N LEU A 54 8.97 4.83 -3.87
CA LEU A 54 9.88 3.85 -4.48
C LEU A 54 11.35 4.33 -4.46
N THR A 55 11.59 5.59 -4.09
CA THR A 55 12.93 6.17 -3.93
C THR A 55 13.48 5.89 -2.52
N ASP A 56 14.11 4.73 -2.38
CA ASP A 56 15.49 4.51 -1.88
C ASP A 56 15.84 3.01 -2.03
N ALA A 57 15.47 2.41 -3.17
CA ALA A 57 16.05 1.16 -3.62
C ALA A 57 17.28 1.52 -4.47
N ASP A 58 18.45 1.54 -3.82
CA ASP A 58 19.80 1.82 -4.36
C ASP A 58 19.80 2.62 -5.66
N SER A 59 19.53 3.92 -5.55
CA SER A 59 19.74 4.84 -6.66
C SER A 59 21.19 5.32 -6.56
N ASP A 60 22.04 4.75 -7.42
CA ASP A 60 23.36 5.25 -7.74
C ASP A 60 23.34 6.80 -7.79
N GLU A 61 24.31 7.43 -7.13
CA GLU A 61 24.35 8.81 -6.59
C GLU A 61 24.26 9.96 -7.61
N SER A 62 23.65 9.75 -8.79
CA SER A 62 23.72 10.67 -9.93
C SER A 62 22.34 11.03 -10.50
N ALA A 63 21.47 11.66 -9.72
CA ALA A 63 20.34 12.41 -10.28
C ALA A 63 19.97 13.60 -9.38
N GLY A 64 20.70 14.69 -9.55
CA GLY A 64 20.43 15.96 -8.89
C GLY A 64 19.05 16.53 -9.24
N ALA A 65 18.42 17.10 -8.21
CA ALA A 65 17.64 18.33 -8.25
C ALA A 65 16.80 18.58 -9.53
N ASP A 66 15.69 17.85 -9.68
CA ASP A 66 14.42 18.38 -10.20
C ASP A 66 13.36 17.27 -10.13
N ALA A 67 12.79 17.06 -8.94
CA ALA A 67 11.58 16.26 -8.77
C ALA A 67 10.38 17.06 -9.32
N GLY A 68 10.36 17.21 -10.63
CA GLY A 68 9.26 17.81 -11.39
C GLY A 68 7.97 17.09 -11.05
N SER A 69 6.97 17.86 -10.66
CA SER A 69 5.63 17.43 -10.31
C SER A 69 4.93 16.86 -11.55
N GLU A 70 5.21 15.60 -11.90
CA GLU A 70 4.45 14.86 -12.90
C GLU A 70 3.19 14.33 -12.21
N ARG A 71 2.04 14.91 -12.55
CA ARG A 71 0.73 14.45 -12.07
C ARG A 71 0.63 12.94 -12.30
N GLY A 72 0.39 12.18 -11.22
CA GLY A 72 0.36 10.72 -11.30
C GLY A 72 -0.67 10.22 -12.31
N GLN A 73 -0.27 9.22 -13.11
CA GLN A 73 -1.17 8.57 -14.06
C GLN A 73 -2.07 7.60 -13.30
N PRO A 74 -3.39 7.54 -13.60
CA PRO A 74 -4.26 6.55 -13.00
C PRO A 74 -3.85 5.15 -13.46
N VAL A 75 -3.60 4.25 -12.52
CA VAL A 75 -3.22 2.85 -12.78
C VAL A 75 -4.35 1.88 -12.50
N ALA A 76 -5.31 2.25 -11.65
CA ALA A 76 -6.53 1.50 -11.42
C ALA A 76 -7.68 2.44 -11.01
N PRO A 77 -8.94 2.06 -11.28
CA PRO A 77 -10.09 2.76 -10.69
C PRO A 77 -10.06 2.65 -9.16
N GLY A 78 -10.78 3.56 -8.50
CA GLY A 78 -11.06 3.46 -7.08
C GLY A 78 -11.85 2.21 -6.71
N PHE A 79 -11.89 1.90 -5.41
CA PHE A 79 -12.64 0.80 -4.84
C PHE A 79 -13.26 1.20 -3.50
N ASP A 80 -14.36 0.53 -3.14
CA ASP A 80 -15.06 0.75 -1.88
C ASP A 80 -14.27 0.16 -0.71
N THR A 81 -14.29 0.86 0.43
CA THR A 81 -13.63 0.43 1.67
C THR A 81 -14.66 0.30 2.79
N PRO A 82 -15.53 -0.73 2.77
CA PRO A 82 -16.59 -0.89 3.76
C PRO A 82 -16.06 -1.09 5.18
N SER A 83 -14.83 -1.58 5.33
CA SER A 83 -14.19 -1.71 6.66
C SER A 83 -13.73 -0.35 7.21
N GLY A 84 -13.66 0.69 6.38
CA GLY A 84 -13.03 1.97 6.72
C GLY A 84 -11.50 1.94 6.67
N TYR A 85 -10.93 0.90 6.07
CA TYR A 85 -9.49 0.71 5.95
C TYR A 85 -9.07 0.35 4.53
N VAL A 86 -7.81 0.63 4.22
CA VAL A 86 -7.11 0.13 3.04
C VAL A 86 -5.84 -0.59 3.48
N CYS A 87 -5.48 -1.66 2.78
CA CYS A 87 -4.29 -2.43 3.04
C CYS A 87 -3.36 -2.51 1.84
N LEU A 88 -2.07 -2.61 2.13
CA LEU A 88 -0.97 -2.81 1.19
C LEU A 88 -0.22 -4.09 1.57
N LEU A 89 0.00 -4.98 0.62
CA LEU A 89 0.78 -6.21 0.81
C LEU A 89 1.44 -6.67 -0.49
N ASP A 90 2.41 -7.56 -0.37
CA ASP A 90 2.97 -8.30 -1.50
C ASP A 90 2.14 -9.56 -1.80
N GLU A 91 2.22 -10.09 -3.02
CA GLU A 91 1.62 -11.39 -3.37
C GLU A 91 2.03 -12.51 -2.42
N SER A 92 3.31 -12.59 -2.01
CA SER A 92 3.74 -13.65 -1.09
C SER A 92 3.07 -13.56 0.28
N ALA A 93 2.79 -12.34 0.75
CA ALA A 93 2.04 -12.16 1.99
C ALA A 93 0.57 -12.55 1.78
N LEU A 94 -0.03 -12.24 0.62
CA LEU A 94 -1.39 -12.68 0.33
C LEU A 94 -1.50 -14.21 0.32
N GLU A 95 -0.54 -14.90 -0.27
CA GLU A 95 -0.46 -16.37 -0.24
C GLU A 95 -0.41 -16.88 1.21
N GLU A 96 0.44 -16.31 2.08
CA GLU A 96 0.46 -16.68 3.50
C GLU A 96 -0.91 -16.48 4.19
N PHE A 97 -1.60 -15.38 3.91
CA PHE A 97 -2.94 -15.07 4.44
C PHE A 97 -4.07 -15.95 3.86
N THR A 98 -3.86 -16.62 2.72
CA THR A 98 -4.90 -17.38 2.00
C THR A 98 -4.64 -18.89 1.94
N GLU A 99 -3.39 -19.32 2.02
CA GLU A 99 -2.95 -20.73 2.05
C GLU A 99 -3.00 -21.34 3.46
N LEU A 100 -3.29 -20.56 4.50
CA LEU A 100 -3.72 -21.07 5.80
C LEU A 100 -5.10 -21.73 5.67
N GLY A 101 -5.10 -22.89 5.02
CA GLY A 101 -6.26 -23.72 4.75
C GLY A 101 -7.02 -24.02 6.03
N ASP A 102 -8.32 -23.76 5.96
CA ASP A 102 -9.39 -24.06 6.92
C ASP A 102 -9.56 -23.19 8.17
N GLU A 103 -8.63 -22.29 8.54
CA GLU A 103 -8.83 -21.34 9.67
C GLU A 103 -8.48 -19.87 9.34
N PRO A 104 -9.09 -19.24 8.31
CA PRO A 104 -8.92 -17.79 8.03
C PRO A 104 -9.48 -16.88 9.15
N VAL A 105 -10.01 -17.46 10.22
CA VAL A 105 -10.66 -16.74 11.32
C VAL A 105 -9.61 -16.11 12.24
N ASP A 106 -8.51 -16.81 12.55
CA ASP A 106 -7.56 -16.36 13.57
C ASP A 106 -6.81 -15.08 13.15
N GLU A 107 -6.34 -15.00 11.91
CA GLU A 107 -5.53 -13.86 11.47
C GLU A 107 -6.36 -12.61 11.21
N TYR A 108 -7.56 -12.78 10.66
CA TYR A 108 -8.49 -11.67 10.50
C TYR A 108 -8.98 -11.17 11.87
N GLU A 109 -9.28 -12.05 12.81
CA GLU A 109 -9.66 -11.66 14.18
C GLU A 109 -8.52 -10.93 14.88
N LEU A 110 -7.27 -11.40 14.75
CA LEU A 110 -6.09 -10.72 15.29
C LEU A 110 -5.87 -9.35 14.64
N LEU A 111 -6.07 -9.24 13.33
CA LEU A 111 -6.00 -7.95 12.63
C LEU A 111 -7.11 -7.01 13.11
N ALA A 112 -8.35 -7.50 13.21
CA ALA A 112 -9.49 -6.74 13.69
C ALA A 112 -9.29 -6.28 15.15
N GLU A 113 -8.76 -7.14 16.01
CA GLU A 113 -8.42 -6.81 17.39
C GLU A 113 -7.37 -5.68 17.44
N LYS A 114 -6.29 -5.80 16.65
CA LYS A 114 -5.27 -4.74 16.55
C LYS A 114 -5.82 -3.41 16.07
N LEU A 115 -6.69 -3.43 15.05
CA LEU A 115 -7.32 -2.23 14.51
C LEU A 115 -8.27 -1.60 15.55
N SER A 116 -9.01 -2.42 16.28
CA SER A 116 -9.90 -1.96 17.36
C SER A 116 -9.14 -1.37 18.55
N GLY A 117 -7.95 -1.91 18.87
CA GLY A 117 -7.08 -1.41 19.93
C GLY A 117 -6.36 -0.10 19.56
N GLN A 118 -6.29 0.25 18.27
CA GLN A 118 -5.60 1.44 17.78
C GLN A 118 -6.41 2.19 16.70
N PRO A 119 -7.62 2.69 17.06
CA PRO A 119 -8.50 3.32 16.09
C PRO A 119 -7.82 4.56 15.48
N GLY A 120 -7.91 4.70 14.16
CA GLY A 120 -7.35 5.83 13.43
C GLY A 120 -5.82 5.83 13.32
N ARG A 121 -5.14 4.70 13.57
CA ARG A 121 -3.70 4.55 13.33
C ARG A 121 -3.40 3.48 12.29
N ALA A 122 -2.28 3.66 11.59
CA ALA A 122 -1.73 2.63 10.72
C ALA A 122 -1.22 1.45 11.56
N VAL A 123 -1.42 0.23 11.07
CA VAL A 123 -1.00 -1.01 11.74
C VAL A 123 -0.25 -1.89 10.73
N SER A 124 0.85 -2.49 11.17
CA SER A 124 1.56 -3.53 10.41
C SER A 124 1.30 -4.92 11.01
N PHE A 125 1.04 -5.91 10.16
CA PHE A 125 0.71 -7.28 10.58
C PHE A 125 1.05 -8.28 9.47
N GLY A 126 1.89 -9.28 9.71
CA GLY A 126 2.13 -10.35 8.72
C GLY A 126 2.57 -9.89 7.32
N GLY A 127 3.33 -8.81 7.18
CA GLY A 127 3.69 -8.25 5.86
C GLY A 127 2.62 -7.34 5.23
N LEU A 128 1.42 -7.29 5.82
CA LEU A 128 0.37 -6.30 5.54
C LEU A 128 0.67 -4.98 6.24
N ILE A 129 0.31 -3.87 5.60
CA ILE A 129 0.19 -2.57 6.25
C ILE A 129 -1.21 -2.03 5.99
N VAL A 130 -1.95 -1.76 7.08
CA VAL A 130 -3.33 -1.29 7.05
C VAL A 130 -3.40 0.15 7.53
N PHE A 131 -4.19 0.96 6.83
CA PHE A 131 -4.38 2.36 7.13
C PHE A 131 -5.86 2.72 7.21
N PRO A 132 -6.26 3.55 8.19
CA PRO A 132 -7.62 4.07 8.26
C PRO A 132 -7.86 5.06 7.13
N VAL A 133 -9.06 5.02 6.54
CA VAL A 133 -9.48 5.94 5.50
C VAL A 133 -10.79 6.62 5.91
N ALA A 134 -10.95 7.88 5.52
CA ALA A 134 -12.15 8.65 5.83
C ALA A 134 -13.34 8.31 4.90
N GLY A 135 -13.11 7.47 3.89
CA GLY A 135 -14.07 7.08 2.86
C GLY A 135 -13.42 6.20 1.81
N ASN A 136 -14.07 6.05 0.66
CA ASN A 136 -13.61 5.17 -0.42
C ASN A 136 -12.31 5.64 -1.06
N VAL A 137 -11.55 4.68 -1.61
CA VAL A 137 -10.43 5.00 -2.51
C VAL A 137 -11.03 5.45 -3.85
N ARG A 138 -10.74 6.67 -4.29
CA ARG A 138 -11.24 7.25 -5.55
C ARG A 138 -10.43 6.80 -6.76
N ALA A 139 -9.12 6.68 -6.58
CA ALA A 139 -8.19 6.27 -7.61
C ALA A 139 -6.89 5.76 -7.01
N LEU A 140 -6.24 4.84 -7.72
CA LEU A 140 -4.82 4.56 -7.55
C LEU A 140 -4.04 5.21 -8.68
N ARG A 141 -2.98 5.93 -8.31
CA ARG A 141 -2.10 6.61 -9.25
C ARG A 141 -0.67 6.19 -9.07
N ALA A 142 0.06 6.08 -10.18
CA ALA A 142 1.51 5.96 -10.18
C ALA A 142 2.14 7.26 -10.68
N GLY A 143 3.14 7.75 -9.94
CA GLY A 143 4.05 8.77 -10.44
C GLY A 143 5.28 8.10 -11.03
N TYR A 144 5.70 8.58 -12.18
CA TYR A 144 6.90 8.12 -12.86
C TYR A 144 7.92 9.25 -12.90
N ASP A 145 9.21 8.91 -12.96
CA ASP A 145 10.24 9.88 -13.32
C ASP A 145 10.37 10.00 -14.84
N ARG A 146 11.28 10.89 -15.27
CA ARG A 146 11.60 11.15 -16.69
C ARG A 146 12.15 9.92 -17.43
N THR A 147 12.59 8.89 -16.71
CA THR A 147 13.08 7.62 -17.30
C THR A 147 11.95 6.59 -17.46
N GLY A 148 10.75 6.91 -16.97
CA GLY A 148 9.60 5.99 -16.95
C GLY A 148 9.65 5.02 -15.77
N ARG A 149 10.53 5.20 -14.78
CA ARG A 149 10.55 4.39 -13.56
C ARG A 149 9.45 4.86 -12.61
N CYS A 150 8.67 3.94 -12.08
CA CYS A 150 7.68 4.27 -11.05
C CYS A 150 8.43 4.74 -9.79
N THR A 151 8.12 5.95 -9.33
CA THR A 151 8.73 6.59 -8.15
C THR A 151 7.78 6.69 -6.98
N ARG A 152 6.46 6.63 -7.23
CA ARG A 152 5.44 6.65 -6.19
C ARG A 152 4.17 5.92 -6.62
N VAL A 153 3.50 5.29 -5.67
CA VAL A 153 2.10 4.84 -5.81
C VAL A 153 1.26 5.60 -4.79
N THR A 154 0.12 6.14 -5.21
CA THR A 154 -0.79 6.92 -4.36
C THR A 154 -2.20 6.34 -4.39
N ALA A 155 -2.76 6.05 -3.21
CA ALA A 155 -4.20 5.82 -3.03
C ALA A 155 -4.87 7.14 -2.64
N GLU A 156 -5.74 7.66 -3.51
CA GLU A 156 -6.48 8.92 -3.28
C GLU A 156 -7.82 8.66 -2.59
N PHE A 157 -8.17 9.41 -1.54
CA PHE A 157 -9.42 9.29 -0.77
C PHE A 157 -10.39 10.46 -1.01
#